data_AF-A0A1B6L691-F1
#
_entry.id   AF-A0A1B6L691-F1
#
_cell.length_a   1.000
_cell.length_b   1.000
_cell.length_c   1.000
_cell.angle_alpha   90.00
_cell.angle_beta   90.00
_cell.angle_gamma   90.00
#
_symmetry.space_group_name_H-M   'P 1'
#
loop_
_entity.id
_entity.type
_entity.pdbx_description
1 polymer ?
#
loop_
_entity_poly.entity_id
_entity_poly.type
_entity_poly.pdbx_seq_one_letter_code
_entity_poly.pdbx_strand_id
1 'polypeptide(L)'
;MKLLMIQKGPREESSKKRIPRLRNVMPLKKESIRDPRFDSSCGDFDEKAFKNAYSFIKDIKQKEKEDLYKELKKTNDGVRKGEIKFLIQRLENQEREEARKQKKEEKQKQEREQQIESLREGKMPKFIKKSEKKVLDLVERYEELKKSGKLKKHIEKRNKKLLTKDRKKYPLDDN
;
A
#
# COMPACT_ATOMS: atom_id res chain seq x y z
N MET A 1 -37.63 40.91 -5.87
CA MET A 1 -37.89 39.90 -4.82
C MET A 1 -39.40 39.68 -4.72
N LYS A 2 -39.94 38.53 -5.16
CA LYS A 2 -41.34 38.19 -4.93
C LYS A 2 -41.43 37.41 -3.62
N LEU A 3 -42.03 38.00 -2.60
CA LEU A 3 -42.40 37.32 -1.36
C LEU A 3 -43.40 36.20 -1.70
N LEU A 4 -43.03 34.95 -1.46
CA LEU A 4 -43.97 33.83 -1.43
C LEU A 4 -44.77 33.92 -0.12
N MET A 5 -46.00 34.40 -0.19
CA MET A 5 -46.96 34.25 0.91
C MET A 5 -47.17 32.75 1.16
N ILE A 6 -46.67 32.26 2.29
CA ILE A 6 -46.95 30.91 2.77
C ILE A 6 -48.36 30.96 3.37
N GLN A 7 -49.34 30.45 2.63
CA GLN A 7 -50.73 30.39 3.05
C GLN A 7 -50.88 29.36 4.18
N LYS A 8 -51.24 29.81 5.39
CA LYS A 8 -51.44 28.96 6.58
C LYS A 8 -52.88 28.42 6.64
N GLY A 9 -53.27 27.64 5.64
CA GLY A 9 -54.59 27.00 5.60
C GLY A 9 -54.72 26.00 4.44
N PRO A 10 -55.72 25.10 4.48
CA PRO A 10 -55.96 24.17 3.39
C PRO A 10 -56.25 24.93 2.10
N ARG A 11 -55.63 24.49 1.00
CA ARG A 11 -55.85 25.09 -0.31
C ARG A 11 -57.20 24.64 -0.85
N GLU A 12 -58.09 25.59 -1.14
CA GLU A 12 -59.34 25.30 -1.83
C GLU A 12 -59.06 24.91 -3.29
N GLU A 13 -59.53 23.73 -3.71
CA GLU A 13 -59.48 23.27 -5.08
C GLU A 13 -60.87 22.86 -5.57
N SER A 14 -61.12 23.04 -6.88
CA SER A 14 -62.42 22.69 -7.47
C SER A 14 -62.64 21.17 -7.50
N SER A 15 -63.83 20.74 -7.06
CA SER A 15 -64.28 19.34 -7.12
C SER A 15 -64.34 18.75 -8.53
N LYS A 16 -64.35 19.61 -9.57
CA LYS A 16 -64.37 19.20 -10.98
C LYS A 16 -62.98 18.83 -11.52
N LYS A 17 -61.91 19.12 -10.79
CA LYS A 17 -60.56 18.70 -11.19
C LYS A 17 -60.39 17.21 -10.92
N ARG A 18 -60.25 16.43 -11.99
CA ARG A 18 -59.99 14.99 -11.90
C ARG A 18 -58.60 14.76 -11.29
N ILE A 19 -58.53 13.98 -10.21
CA ILE A 19 -57.28 13.63 -9.54
C ILE A 19 -56.39 12.82 -10.53
N PRO A 20 -55.10 13.17 -10.71
CA PRO A 20 -54.21 12.41 -11.56
C PRO A 20 -53.99 10.99 -10.99
N ARG A 21 -53.93 9.97 -11.87
CA ARG A 21 -53.73 8.57 -11.45
C ARG A 21 -52.37 8.35 -10.77
N LEU A 22 -51.33 9.05 -11.24
CA LEU A 22 -50.00 9.00 -10.67
C LEU A 22 -49.88 10.10 -9.59
N ARG A 23 -49.72 9.69 -8.33
CA ARG A 23 -49.38 10.64 -7.26
C ARG A 23 -47.88 10.92 -7.35
N ASN A 24 -47.48 12.19 -7.35
CA ASN A 24 -46.10 12.58 -7.10
C ASN A 24 -45.80 12.38 -5.61
N VAL A 25 -45.55 11.13 -5.21
CA VAL A 25 -45.02 10.82 -3.89
C VAL A 25 -43.56 11.26 -3.91
N MET A 26 -43.22 12.31 -3.16
CA MET A 26 -41.81 12.65 -2.97
C MET A 26 -41.12 11.44 -2.34
N PRO A 27 -40.04 10.90 -2.94
CA PRO A 27 -39.33 9.81 -2.32
C PRO A 27 -38.79 10.30 -0.97
N LEU A 28 -39.25 9.70 0.12
CA LEU A 28 -38.66 9.92 1.44
C LEU A 28 -37.20 9.49 1.38
N LYS A 29 -36.29 10.36 1.81
CA LYS A 29 -34.86 10.02 1.89
C LYS A 29 -34.73 8.90 2.91
N LYS A 30 -34.52 7.67 2.43
CA LYS A 30 -34.26 6.52 3.31
C LYS A 30 -32.94 6.78 4.02
N GLU A 31 -32.95 6.83 5.35
CA GLU A 31 -31.73 6.85 6.14
C GLU A 31 -31.07 5.48 6.01
N SER A 32 -30.03 5.39 5.19
CA SER A 32 -29.18 4.21 5.16
C SER A 32 -28.32 4.22 6.41
N ILE A 33 -28.48 3.25 7.30
CA ILE A 33 -27.51 2.98 8.37
C ILE A 33 -26.20 2.58 7.66
N ARG A 34 -25.26 3.51 7.54
CA ARG A 34 -23.93 3.23 7.00
C ARG A 34 -22.98 2.99 8.16
N ASP A 35 -22.19 1.92 8.05
CA ASP A 35 -21.06 1.75 8.96
C ASP A 35 -20.06 2.88 8.65
N PRO A 36 -19.73 3.73 9.62
CA PRO A 36 -18.83 4.86 9.41
C PRO A 36 -17.45 4.41 8.90
N ARG A 37 -17.02 3.16 9.16
CA ARG A 37 -15.77 2.62 8.60
C ARG A 37 -15.81 2.43 7.09
N PHE A 38 -17.02 2.28 6.54
CA PHE A 38 -17.27 2.04 5.12
C PHE A 38 -18.10 3.16 4.48
N ASP A 39 -18.26 4.30 5.18
CA ASP A 39 -18.94 5.45 4.62
C ASP A 39 -17.98 6.27 3.75
N SER A 40 -18.44 6.64 2.56
CA SER A 40 -17.67 7.43 1.60
C SER A 40 -17.32 8.83 2.14
N SER A 41 -18.04 9.33 3.15
CA SER A 41 -17.76 10.62 3.78
C SER A 41 -16.60 10.57 4.79
N CYS A 42 -16.17 9.40 5.24
CA CYS A 42 -15.16 9.27 6.30
C CYS A 42 -13.70 9.39 5.79
N GLY A 43 -13.50 9.61 4.49
CA GLY A 43 -12.21 9.86 3.88
C GLY A 43 -11.44 8.59 3.50
N ASP A 44 -10.32 8.77 2.79
CA ASP A 44 -9.48 7.68 2.33
C ASP A 44 -8.37 7.33 3.33
N PHE A 45 -7.86 6.09 3.24
CA PHE A 45 -6.75 5.64 4.08
C PHE A 45 -5.46 6.39 3.76
N ASP A 46 -4.97 7.19 4.72
CA ASP A 46 -3.63 7.77 4.68
C ASP A 46 -2.62 6.89 5.41
N GLU A 47 -1.75 6.25 4.65
CA GLU A 47 -0.69 5.38 5.16
C GLU A 47 0.27 6.12 6.12
N LYS A 48 0.54 7.40 5.90
CA LYS A 48 1.47 8.18 6.75
C LYS A 48 0.85 8.50 8.10
N ALA A 49 -0.38 9.01 8.09
CA ALA A 49 -1.13 9.27 9.32
C ALA A 49 -1.29 7.99 10.14
N PHE A 50 -1.62 6.87 9.48
CA PHE A 50 -1.72 5.57 10.13
C PHE A 50 -0.39 5.14 10.78
N LYS A 51 0.72 5.19 10.03
CA LYS A 51 2.05 4.83 10.58
C LYS A 51 2.43 5.69 11.79
N ASN A 52 2.09 6.97 11.77
CA ASN A 52 2.38 7.89 12.88
C ASN A 52 1.51 7.59 14.10
N ALA A 53 0.19 7.45 13.91
CA ALA A 53 -0.77 7.15 14.97
C ALA A 53 -0.52 5.78 15.62
N TYR A 54 -0.10 4.79 14.83
CA TYR A 54 0.12 3.41 15.28
C TYR A 54 1.60 3.02 15.33
N SER A 55 2.48 3.99 15.58
CA SER A 55 3.93 3.77 15.63
C SER A 55 4.35 2.72 16.69
N PHE A 56 3.63 2.67 17.81
CA PHE A 56 3.84 1.72 18.91
C PHE A 56 3.68 0.24 18.51
N ILE A 57 2.96 -0.07 17.41
CA ILE A 57 2.80 -1.44 16.91
C ILE A 57 4.17 -2.05 16.58
N LYS A 58 5.14 -1.23 16.15
CA LYS A 58 6.50 -1.70 15.88
C LYS A 58 7.17 -2.28 17.12
N ASP A 59 7.00 -1.63 18.27
CA ASP A 59 7.59 -2.07 19.54
C ASP A 59 6.92 -3.35 20.04
N ILE A 60 5.60 -3.47 19.84
CA ILE A 60 4.86 -4.70 20.16
C ILE A 60 5.37 -5.87 19.31
N LYS A 61 5.48 -5.70 17.99
CA LYS A 61 6.00 -6.72 17.08
C LYS A 61 7.42 -7.18 17.45
N GLN A 62 8.27 -6.25 17.89
CA GLN A 62 9.63 -6.59 18.35
C GLN A 62 9.59 -7.47 19.59
N LYS A 63 8.77 -7.13 20.59
CA LYS A 63 8.57 -7.96 21.78
C LYS A 63 8.01 -9.34 21.44
N GLU A 64 6.99 -9.41 20.59
CA GLU A 64 6.42 -10.67 20.12
C GLU A 64 7.48 -11.57 19.47
N LYS A 65 8.37 -10.98 18.64
CA LYS A 65 9.46 -11.71 18.01
C LYS A 65 10.47 -12.24 19.04
N GLU A 66 10.82 -11.45 20.04
CA GLU A 66 11.68 -11.89 21.14
C GLU A 66 11.06 -13.04 21.93
N ASP A 67 9.76 -12.96 22.21
CA ASP A 67 9.03 -14.00 22.93
C ASP A 67 8.94 -15.30 22.12
N LEU A 68 8.77 -15.22 20.80
CA LEU A 68 8.85 -16.38 19.92
C LEU A 68 10.25 -17.02 19.95
N TYR A 69 11.34 -16.24 20.00
CA TYR A 69 12.68 -16.82 20.17
C TYR A 69 12.86 -17.49 21.54
N LYS A 70 12.26 -16.94 22.61
CA LYS A 70 12.27 -17.59 23.94
C LYS A 70 11.46 -18.88 23.93
N GLU A 71 10.28 -18.89 23.31
CA GLU A 71 9.44 -20.08 23.17
C GLU A 71 10.15 -21.16 22.35
N LEU A 72 10.84 -20.78 21.27
CA LEU A 72 11.60 -21.71 20.43
C LEU A 72 12.70 -22.45 21.20
N LYS A 73 13.35 -21.77 22.16
CA LYS A 73 14.38 -22.36 23.03
C LYS A 73 13.81 -23.32 24.07
N LYS A 74 12.60 -23.06 24.57
CA LYS A 74 11.95 -23.84 25.63
C LYS A 74 11.21 -25.06 25.10
N THR A 75 10.59 -24.92 23.94
CA THR A 75 9.77 -25.96 23.34
C THR A 75 10.65 -27.15 22.98
N ASN A 76 10.16 -28.38 23.16
CA ASN A 76 10.83 -29.59 22.67
C ASN A 76 10.11 -30.23 21.49
N ASP A 77 8.79 -30.08 21.40
CA ASP A 77 7.93 -30.63 20.35
C ASP A 77 8.34 -30.16 18.95
N GLY A 78 8.57 -31.13 18.06
CA GLY A 78 9.05 -30.87 16.69
C GLY A 78 8.06 -30.08 15.83
N VAL A 79 6.77 -30.38 15.95
CA VAL A 79 5.70 -29.70 15.20
C VAL A 79 5.61 -28.24 15.62
N ARG A 80 5.49 -27.99 16.93
CA ARG A 80 5.41 -26.64 17.49
C ARG A 80 6.65 -25.80 17.19
N LYS A 81 7.85 -26.40 17.25
CA LYS A 81 9.09 -25.74 16.80
C LYS A 81 9.02 -25.30 15.34
N GLY A 82 8.42 -26.11 14.47
CA GLY A 82 8.22 -25.78 13.06
C GLY A 82 7.34 -24.55 12.87
N GLU A 83 6.21 -24.51 13.58
CA GLU A 83 5.27 -23.37 13.58
C GLU A 83 5.96 -22.08 14.04
N ILE A 84 6.67 -22.13 15.17
CA ILE A 84 7.37 -20.96 15.72
C ILE A 84 8.43 -20.44 14.75
N LYS A 85 9.24 -21.33 14.15
CA LYS A 85 10.24 -20.94 13.14
C LYS A 85 9.59 -20.28 11.93
N PHE A 86 8.46 -20.82 11.47
CA PHE A 86 7.71 -20.23 10.35
C PHE A 86 7.18 -18.83 10.69
N LEU A 87 6.64 -18.64 11.89
CA LEU A 87 6.16 -17.34 12.35
C LEU A 87 7.30 -16.31 12.44
N ILE A 88 8.44 -16.68 13.02
CA ILE A 88 9.64 -15.82 13.07
C ILE A 88 10.07 -15.42 11.65
N GLN A 89 10.17 -16.39 10.74
CA GLN A 89 10.54 -16.13 9.36
C GLN A 89 9.54 -15.18 8.66
N ARG A 90 8.25 -15.32 8.93
CA ARG A 90 7.20 -14.45 8.40
C ARG A 90 7.39 -13.01 8.90
N LEU A 91 7.61 -12.82 10.20
CA LEU A 91 7.85 -11.50 10.79
C LEU A 91 9.12 -10.86 10.23
N GLU A 92 10.23 -11.60 10.15
CA GLU A 92 11.48 -11.10 9.56
C GLU A 92 11.33 -10.69 8.09
N ASN A 93 10.53 -11.42 7.32
CA ASN A 93 10.25 -11.07 5.93
C ASN A 93 9.40 -9.80 5.85
N GLN A 94 8.41 -9.63 6.71
CA GLN A 94 7.62 -8.40 6.79
C GLN A 94 8.50 -7.19 7.13
N GLU A 95 9.35 -7.30 8.16
CA GLU A 95 10.30 -6.25 8.54
C GLU A 95 11.23 -5.88 7.38
N ARG A 96 11.74 -6.88 6.65
CA ARG A 96 12.62 -6.65 5.49
C ARG A 96 11.90 -5.92 4.35
N GLU A 97 10.66 -6.26 4.07
CA GLU A 97 9.87 -5.58 3.03
C GLU A 97 9.48 -4.17 3.46
N GLU A 98 9.13 -3.96 4.73
CA GLU A 98 8.88 -2.62 5.28
C GLU A 98 10.13 -1.74 5.17
N ALA A 99 11.32 -2.25 5.55
CA ALA A 99 12.58 -1.53 5.44
C ALA A 99 12.94 -1.18 3.97
N ARG A 100 12.66 -2.10 3.03
CA ARG A 100 12.83 -1.83 1.59
C ARG A 100 11.91 -0.72 1.10
N LYS A 101 10.66 -0.71 1.56
CA LYS A 101 9.69 0.34 1.22
C LYS A 101 10.13 1.69 1.78
N GLN A 102 10.56 1.72 3.04
CA GLN A 102 11.09 2.93 3.69
C GLN A 102 12.30 3.51 2.95
N LYS A 103 13.31 2.68 2.64
CA LYS A 103 14.49 3.12 1.87
C LYS A 103 14.11 3.74 0.52
N LYS A 104 13.09 3.18 -0.16
CA LYS A 104 12.58 3.73 -1.42
C LYS A 104 11.86 5.07 -1.22
N GLU A 105 11.03 5.19 -0.18
CA GLU A 105 10.36 6.43 0.19
C GLU A 105 11.36 7.53 0.55
N GLU A 106 12.41 7.21 1.30
CA GLU A 106 13.51 8.11 1.65
C GLU A 106 14.25 8.60 0.40
N LYS A 107 14.61 7.71 -0.54
CA LYS A 107 15.24 8.10 -1.80
C LYS A 107 14.38 9.08 -2.60
N GLN A 108 13.07 8.85 -2.66
CA GLN A 108 12.13 9.77 -3.32
C GLN A 108 12.01 11.11 -2.59
N LYS A 109 12.05 11.09 -1.26
CA LYS A 109 12.04 12.30 -0.44
C LYS A 109 13.29 13.14 -0.70
N GLN A 110 14.47 12.51 -0.71
CA GLN A 110 15.75 13.17 -1.02
C GLN A 110 15.75 13.75 -2.44
N GLU A 111 15.28 13.00 -3.44
CA GLU A 111 15.15 13.51 -4.81
C GLU A 111 14.24 14.76 -4.87
N ARG A 112 13.13 14.74 -4.12
CA ARG A 112 12.21 15.89 -4.05
C ARG A 112 12.84 17.09 -3.35
N GLU A 113 13.55 16.85 -2.25
CA GLU A 113 14.26 17.90 -1.51
C GLU A 113 15.30 18.60 -2.40
N GLN A 114 16.12 17.84 -3.12
CA GLN A 114 17.10 18.38 -4.09
C GLN A 114 16.45 19.20 -5.21
N GLN A 115 15.27 18.79 -5.68
CA GLN A 115 14.51 19.56 -6.67
C GLN A 115 14.00 20.87 -6.10
N ILE A 116 13.48 20.86 -4.87
CA ILE A 116 13.02 22.07 -4.17
C ILE A 116 14.20 23.01 -3.93
N GLU A 117 15.35 22.51 -3.51
CA GLU A 117 16.57 23.30 -3.31
C GLU A 117 17.04 23.94 -4.62
N SER A 118 17.09 23.18 -5.72
CA SER A 118 17.43 23.72 -7.04
C SER A 118 16.50 24.87 -7.46
N LEU A 119 15.19 24.70 -7.23
CA LEU A 119 14.20 25.74 -7.50
C LEU A 119 14.40 26.97 -6.61
N ARG A 120 14.72 26.80 -5.33
CA ARG A 120 15.02 27.90 -4.40
C ARG A 120 16.25 28.70 -4.84
N GLU A 121 17.24 28.03 -5.40
CA GLU A 121 18.43 28.66 -5.99
C GLU A 121 18.15 29.33 -7.36
N GLY A 122 16.94 29.19 -7.91
CA GLY A 122 16.58 29.68 -9.24
C GLY A 122 17.11 28.83 -10.39
N LYS A 123 17.65 27.63 -10.11
CA LYS A 123 18.09 26.66 -11.11
C LYS A 123 16.94 25.76 -11.52
N MET A 124 16.97 25.30 -12.77
CA MET A 124 15.99 24.33 -13.26
C MET A 124 16.16 22.96 -12.58
N PRO A 125 15.12 22.40 -11.92
CA PRO A 125 15.19 21.10 -11.27
C PRO A 125 15.40 19.98 -12.30
N LYS A 126 16.28 19.04 -11.96
CA LYS A 126 16.61 17.90 -12.83
C LYS A 126 15.68 16.72 -12.55
N PHE A 127 14.99 16.25 -13.58
CA PHE A 127 14.14 15.06 -13.52
C PHE A 127 14.79 13.90 -14.28
N ILE A 128 15.31 12.93 -13.53
CA ILE A 128 15.95 11.72 -14.09
C ILE A 128 14.87 10.83 -14.73
N LYS A 129 15.15 10.31 -15.93
CA LYS A 129 14.21 9.41 -16.64
C LYS A 129 14.03 8.10 -15.88
N LYS A 130 12.88 7.44 -16.05
CA LYS A 130 12.59 6.14 -15.41
C LYS A 130 13.61 5.06 -15.77
N SER A 131 14.17 5.09 -16.99
CA SER A 131 15.22 4.16 -17.45
C SER A 131 16.53 4.37 -16.69
N GLU A 132 16.97 5.62 -16.58
CA GLU A 132 18.19 6.00 -15.86
C GLU A 132 18.09 5.64 -14.36
N LYS A 133 16.93 5.89 -13.72
CA LYS A 133 16.68 5.46 -12.33
C LYS A 133 16.85 3.95 -12.15
N LYS A 134 16.40 3.13 -13.10
CA LYS A 134 16.58 1.68 -13.05
C LYS A 134 18.05 1.28 -13.14
N VAL A 135 18.84 1.98 -13.94
CA VAL A 135 20.29 1.75 -14.05
C VAL A 135 20.97 2.10 -12.72
N LEU A 136 20.65 3.27 -12.14
CA LEU A 136 21.17 3.68 -10.83
C LEU A 136 20.81 2.67 -9.73
N ASP A 137 19.55 2.22 -9.68
CA ASP A 137 19.11 1.18 -8.74
C ASP A 137 19.85 -0.15 -8.95
N LEU A 138 20.19 -0.49 -10.20
CA LEU A 138 20.92 -1.73 -10.52
C LEU A 138 22.39 -1.64 -10.05
N VAL A 139 23.03 -0.49 -10.25
CA VAL A 139 24.39 -0.23 -9.76
C VAL A 139 24.42 -0.27 -8.24
N GLU A 140 23.49 0.41 -7.56
CA GLU A 140 23.37 0.40 -6.10
C GLU A 140 23.23 -1.03 -5.55
N ARG A 141 22.32 -1.83 -6.13
CA ARG A 141 22.16 -3.25 -5.74
C ARG A 141 23.41 -4.09 -5.99
N TYR A 142 24.11 -3.83 -7.10
CA TYR A 142 25.36 -4.54 -7.41
C TYR A 142 26.42 -4.25 -6.34
N GLU A 143 26.56 -2.99 -5.93
CA GLU A 143 27.49 -2.60 -4.87
C GLU A 143 27.12 -3.20 -3.52
N GLU A 144 25.84 -3.19 -3.14
CA GLU A 144 25.35 -3.86 -1.93
C GLU A 144 25.67 -5.36 -1.93
N LEU A 145 25.46 -6.03 -3.07
CA LEU A 145 25.78 -7.45 -3.23
C LEU A 145 27.29 -7.72 -3.18
N LYS A 146 28.10 -6.79 -3.72
CA LYS A 146 29.56 -6.85 -3.65
C LYS A 146 30.04 -6.69 -2.22
N LYS A 147 29.55 -5.68 -1.49
CA LYS A 147 29.85 -5.43 -0.07
C LYS A 147 29.44 -6.60 0.82
N SER A 148 28.29 -7.21 0.58
CA SER A 148 27.82 -8.37 1.35
C SER A 148 28.47 -9.70 0.97
N GLY A 149 29.36 -9.75 -0.04
CA GLY A 149 30.01 -10.97 -0.52
C GLY A 149 29.09 -11.95 -1.28
N LYS A 150 27.82 -11.59 -1.49
CA LYS A 150 26.79 -12.47 -2.09
C LYS A 150 26.72 -12.35 -3.62
N LEU A 151 27.56 -11.51 -4.22
CA LEU A 151 27.54 -11.20 -5.64
C LEU A 151 27.70 -12.42 -6.55
N LYS A 152 28.73 -13.25 -6.32
CA LYS A 152 29.00 -14.46 -7.14
C LYS A 152 27.79 -15.40 -7.17
N LYS A 153 27.28 -15.74 -5.99
CA LYS A 153 26.07 -16.58 -5.82
C LYS A 153 24.83 -15.99 -6.50
N HIS A 154 24.68 -14.66 -6.49
CA HIS A 154 23.58 -13.99 -7.18
C HIS A 154 23.70 -14.12 -8.72
N ILE A 155 24.90 -13.92 -9.26
CA ILE A 155 25.19 -14.08 -10.69
C ILE A 155 24.97 -15.53 -11.13
N GLU A 156 25.50 -16.50 -10.38
CA GLU A 156 25.29 -17.93 -10.66
C GLU A 156 23.81 -18.29 -10.69
N LYS A 157 23.03 -17.85 -9.70
CA LYS A 157 21.57 -18.08 -9.66
C LYS A 157 20.87 -17.43 -10.85
N ARG A 158 21.28 -16.22 -11.25
CA ARG A 158 20.73 -15.54 -12.43
C ARG A 158 21.05 -16.30 -13.71
N ASN A 159 22.30 -16.74 -13.88
CA ASN A 159 22.74 -17.50 -15.04
C ASN A 159 22.01 -18.85 -15.14
N LYS A 160 21.87 -19.58 -14.02
CA LYS A 160 21.08 -20.81 -13.98
C LYS A 160 19.63 -20.57 -14.41
N LYS A 161 18.98 -19.51 -13.93
CA LYS A 161 17.61 -19.15 -14.34
C LYS A 161 17.52 -18.78 -15.83
N LEU A 162 18.52 -18.08 -16.37
CA LEU A 162 18.57 -17.74 -17.79
C LEU A 162 18.71 -19.00 -18.64
N LEU A 163 19.67 -19.88 -18.33
CA LEU A 163 19.85 -21.16 -19.01
C LEU A 163 18.59 -22.02 -19.00
N THR A 164 17.87 -22.08 -17.87
CA THR A 164 16.59 -22.81 -17.82
C THR A 164 15.52 -22.18 -18.71
N LYS A 165 15.49 -20.85 -18.83
CA LYS A 165 14.56 -20.15 -19.74
C LYS A 165 14.93 -20.38 -21.19
N ASP A 166 16.22 -20.33 -21.52
CA ASP A 166 16.72 -20.53 -22.87
C ASP A 166 16.43 -21.96 -23.35
N ARG A 167 16.69 -22.98 -22.52
CA ARG A 167 16.31 -24.38 -22.78
C ARG A 167 14.81 -24.59 -23.00
N LYS A 168 13.96 -23.83 -22.29
CA LYS A 168 12.51 -23.88 -22.50
C LYS A 168 12.06 -23.19 -23.79
N LYS A 169 12.76 -22.13 -24.19
CA LYS A 169 12.44 -21.35 -25.38
C LYS A 169 12.89 -22.04 -26.66
N TYR A 170 14.03 -22.74 -26.59
CA TYR A 170 14.60 -23.53 -27.65
C TYR A 170 14.76 -24.97 -27.14
N PRO A 171 13.68 -25.80 -27.19
CA PRO A 171 13.82 -27.22 -26.92
C PRO A 171 14.86 -27.80 -27.87
N LEU A 172 15.72 -28.68 -27.36
CA LEU A 172 16.66 -29.39 -28.21
C LEU A 172 15.83 -30.30 -29.11
N ASP A 173 15.97 -30.15 -30.42
CA ASP A 173 15.43 -31.11 -31.37
C ASP A 173 16.16 -32.44 -31.14
N ASP A 174 15.44 -33.43 -30.62
CA ASP A 174 15.93 -34.80 -30.45
C ASP A 174 16.16 -35.40 -31.85
N ASN A 175 17.42 -35.57 -32.25
CA ASN A 175 17.84 -36.47 -33.35
C ASN A 175 18.23 -37.83 -32.78
#